data_AF-A0A177B2W7-F1
#
_entry.id   AF-A0A177B2W7-F1
#
_cell.length_a   1.000
_cell.length_b   1.000
_cell.length_c   1.000
_cell.angle_alpha   90.00
_cell.angle_beta   90.00
_cell.angle_gamma   90.00
#
_symmetry.space_group_name_H-M   'P 1'
#
loop_
_entity.id
_entity.type
_entity.pdbx_description
1 polymer ?
#
loop_
_entity_poly.entity_id
_entity_poly.type
_entity_poly.pdbx_seq_one_letter_code
_entity_poly.pdbx_strand_id
1 'polypeptide(L)'
;MSNIPKLGQNNLIQTRRFITFIDVLYDNKNIFIFHSQREAKNIFEFENNSQDEKEMITLYGDLDQNVSSNHKSKDLLNATKYMFGGDEEKFSIVRTKSRLHEMMQESYYKQSMERIGFKF
;
A
#
# COMPACT_ATOMS: atom_id res chain seq x y z
N MET A 1 -11.50 -1.35 -9.23
CA MET A 1 -11.77 -0.95 -7.83
C MET A 1 -12.34 0.45 -7.87
N SER A 2 -13.56 0.65 -7.37
CA SER A 2 -14.26 1.93 -7.47
C SER A 2 -14.02 2.70 -6.18
N ASN A 3 -13.37 3.86 -6.27
CA ASN A 3 -13.24 4.83 -5.17
C ASN A 3 -12.22 4.46 -4.08
N ILE A 4 -10.92 4.60 -4.39
CA ILE A 4 -9.87 4.51 -3.36
C ILE A 4 -10.03 5.68 -2.39
N PRO A 5 -10.20 5.43 -1.07
CA PRO A 5 -10.32 6.48 -0.07
C PRO A 5 -8.98 7.20 0.11
N LYS A 6 -9.01 8.42 0.66
CA LYS A 6 -7.79 9.12 1.06
C LYS A 6 -6.99 8.25 2.02
N LEU A 7 -5.69 8.09 1.80
CA LEU A 7 -4.80 7.31 2.67
C LEU A 7 -3.90 8.27 3.46
N GLY A 8 -3.73 8.04 4.75
CA GLY A 8 -3.00 8.94 5.64
C GLY A 8 -2.95 8.46 7.09
N GLN A 9 -2.57 9.36 7.99
CA GLN A 9 -2.49 9.10 9.44
C GLN A 9 -3.81 8.62 10.04
N ASN A 10 -4.94 9.14 9.55
CA ASN A 10 -6.27 8.77 10.07
C ASN A 10 -6.70 7.35 9.68
N ASN A 11 -5.95 6.64 8.82
CA ASN A 11 -6.29 5.29 8.37
C ASN A 11 -5.07 4.44 8.04
N LEU A 12 -4.11 4.38 8.99
CA LEU A 12 -2.83 3.66 8.86
C LEU A 12 -2.98 2.22 8.37
N ILE A 13 -3.99 1.47 8.84
CA ILE A 13 -4.20 0.07 8.45
C ILE A 13 -4.52 -0.03 6.95
N GLN A 14 -5.42 0.84 6.47
CA GLN A 14 -5.79 0.91 5.06
C GLN A 14 -4.61 1.36 4.21
N THR A 15 -3.84 2.34 4.71
CA THR A 15 -2.62 2.82 4.06
C THR A 15 -1.58 1.70 3.89
N ARG A 16 -1.26 0.97 4.95
CA ARG A 16 -0.30 -0.15 4.91
C ARG A 16 -0.76 -1.26 3.99
N ARG A 17 -2.04 -1.64 4.05
CA ARG A 17 -2.63 -2.61 3.11
C ARG A 17 -2.50 -2.16 1.66
N PHE A 18 -2.74 -0.88 1.38
CA PHE A 18 -2.60 -0.33 0.04
C PHE A 18 -1.14 -0.33 -0.43
N ILE A 19 -0.20 0.05 0.43
CA ILE A 19 1.25 -0.03 0.15
C ILE A 19 1.64 -1.46 -0.22
N THR A 20 1.31 -2.45 0.63
CA THR A 20 1.61 -3.85 0.35
C THR A 20 0.95 -4.33 -0.94
N PHE A 21 -0.29 -3.91 -1.20
CA PHE A 21 -1.00 -4.27 -2.42
C PHE A 21 -0.31 -3.72 -3.67
N ILE A 22 0.09 -2.44 -3.67
CA ILE A 22 0.88 -1.86 -4.77
C ILE A 22 2.22 -2.55 -4.91
N ASP A 23 2.88 -2.91 -3.81
CA ASP A 23 4.17 -3.61 -3.86
C ASP A 23 4.04 -4.97 -4.58
N VAL A 24 3.03 -5.76 -4.21
CA VAL A 24 2.76 -7.06 -4.85
C VAL A 24 2.40 -6.89 -6.33
N LEU A 25 1.58 -5.89 -6.69
CA LEU A 25 1.25 -5.62 -8.09
C LEU A 25 2.48 -5.23 -8.91
N TYR A 26 3.29 -4.33 -8.33
CA TYR A 26 4.49 -3.81 -8.96
C TYR A 26 5.50 -4.92 -9.26
N ASP A 27 5.80 -5.75 -8.25
CA ASP A 27 6.80 -6.82 -8.35
C ASP A 27 6.37 -7.91 -9.35
N ASN A 28 5.06 -8.14 -9.49
CA ASN A 28 4.50 -9.08 -10.46
C ASN A 28 4.29 -8.50 -11.86
N LYS A 29 4.58 -7.21 -12.08
CA LYS A 29 4.31 -6.51 -13.35
C LYS A 29 2.83 -6.59 -13.76
N ASN A 30 1.93 -6.44 -12.79
CA ASN A 30 0.50 -6.44 -13.03
C ASN A 30 0.02 -5.06 -13.46
N ILE A 31 -0.86 -5.04 -14.46
CA ILE A 31 -1.54 -3.81 -14.88
C ILE A 31 -2.68 -3.53 -13.92
N PHE A 32 -2.66 -2.36 -13.30
CA PHE A 32 -3.66 -1.95 -12.32
C PHE A 32 -4.39 -0.69 -12.76
N ILE A 33 -5.70 -0.80 -12.95
CA ILE A 33 -6.57 0.32 -13.32
C ILE A 33 -7.53 0.58 -12.16
N PHE A 34 -7.52 1.81 -11.65
CA PHE A 34 -8.36 2.22 -10.54
C PHE A 34 -8.85 3.64 -10.70
N HIS A 35 -9.94 3.94 -10.00
CA HIS A 35 -10.47 5.29 -9.90
C HIS A 35 -10.24 5.82 -8.47
N SER A 36 -9.77 7.05 -8.37
CA SER A 36 -9.48 7.74 -7.11
C SER A 36 -10.05 9.14 -7.14
N GLN A 37 -10.49 9.64 -5.98
CA GLN A 37 -11.00 11.01 -5.80
C GLN A 37 -9.90 12.08 -5.93
N ARG A 38 -8.63 11.65 -5.95
CA ARG A 38 -7.43 12.47 -6.08
C ARG A 38 -6.48 11.86 -7.10
N GLU A 39 -5.66 12.72 -7.71
CA GLU A 39 -4.56 12.29 -8.58
C GLU A 39 -3.63 11.31 -7.85
N ALA A 40 -3.08 10.33 -8.55
CA ALA A 40 -2.28 9.24 -7.97
C ALA A 40 -1.14 9.72 -7.06
N LYS A 41 -0.52 10.87 -7.40
CA LYS A 41 0.55 11.51 -6.62
C LYS A 41 0.11 12.02 -5.23
N ASN A 42 -1.18 12.29 -5.07
CA ASN A 42 -1.81 12.89 -3.89
C ASN A 42 -2.72 11.91 -3.13
N ILE A 43 -2.58 10.60 -3.36
CA ILE A 43 -3.37 9.58 -2.64
C ILE A 43 -2.98 9.51 -1.15
N PHE A 44 -1.71 9.81 -0.82
CA PHE A 44 -1.19 9.78 0.54
C PHE A 44 -1.04 11.19 1.13
N GLU A 45 -1.72 11.44 2.24
CA GLU A 45 -1.73 12.67 3.04
C GLU A 45 -1.14 12.36 4.42
N PHE A 46 0.18 12.54 4.56
CA PHE A 46 0.90 12.42 5.83
C PHE A 46 1.46 13.80 6.17
N GLU A 47 0.99 14.38 7.27
CA GLU A 47 1.62 15.58 7.85
C GLU A 47 2.88 15.15 8.60
N ASN A 48 3.98 15.91 8.48
CA ASN A 48 5.25 15.61 9.16
C ASN A 48 5.14 15.86 10.68
N ASN A 49 4.29 15.14 11.41
CA ASN A 49 4.13 15.30 12.86
C ASN A 49 4.62 14.05 13.60
N SER A 50 5.48 14.29 14.58
CA SER A 50 6.30 13.32 15.31
C SER A 50 5.63 12.70 16.56
N GLN A 51 4.31 12.80 16.71
CA GLN A 51 3.60 12.37 17.92
C GLN A 51 2.99 10.95 17.86
N ASP A 52 3.12 10.24 16.74
CA ASP A 52 2.22 9.13 16.40
C ASP A 52 2.67 7.73 16.88
N GLU A 53 3.81 7.61 17.56
CA GLU A 53 4.33 6.30 18.01
C GLU A 53 3.42 5.58 19.04
N LYS A 54 2.64 6.33 19.83
CA LYS A 54 1.82 5.75 20.91
C LYS A 54 0.45 5.24 20.44
N GLU A 55 -0.17 5.87 19.45
CA GLU A 55 -1.47 5.42 18.93
C GLU A 55 -1.33 4.14 18.08
N MET A 56 -0.13 3.93 17.53
CA MET A 56 0.21 2.76 16.74
C MET A 56 0.08 1.46 17.54
N ILE A 57 0.57 1.38 18.78
CA ILE A 57 0.59 0.11 19.55
C ILE A 57 -0.83 -0.32 19.96
N THR A 58 -1.73 0.63 20.25
CA THR A 58 -3.08 0.36 20.77
C THR A 58 -4.03 -0.16 19.68
N LEU A 59 -3.97 0.38 18.46
CA LEU A 59 -4.82 -0.05 17.34
C LEU A 59 -4.54 -1.48 16.86
N TYR A 60 -3.30 -1.97 17.03
CA TYR A 60 -2.93 -3.35 16.70
C TYR A 60 -3.44 -4.39 17.70
N GLY A 61 -3.79 -3.99 18.93
CA GLY A 61 -4.40 -4.89 19.92
C GLY A 61 -5.85 -5.27 19.61
N ASP A 62 -6.61 -4.34 19.02
CA ASP A 62 -8.06 -4.54 18.75
C ASP A 62 -8.35 -5.22 17.40
N LEU A 63 -7.42 -5.17 16.45
CA LEU A 63 -7.54 -5.93 15.18
C LEU A 63 -7.32 -7.42 15.37
N ASP A 64 -6.54 -7.84 16.37
CA ASP A 64 -6.29 -9.25 16.67
C ASP A 64 -7.57 -9.97 17.15
N GLN A 65 -8.49 -9.23 17.79
CA GLN A 65 -9.77 -9.80 18.27
C GLN A 65 -10.80 -9.99 17.15
N ASN A 66 -10.78 -9.18 16.09
CA ASN A 66 -11.76 -9.23 15.00
C ASN A 66 -11.35 -10.12 13.80
N VAL A 67 -10.11 -10.62 13.77
CA VAL A 67 -9.58 -11.49 12.68
C VAL A 67 -9.42 -12.95 13.18
N SER A 68 -10.30 -13.38 14.09
CA SER A 68 -10.18 -14.67 14.79
C SER A 68 -10.51 -15.92 13.94
N SER A 69 -10.91 -15.78 12.67
CA SER A 69 -11.46 -16.94 11.92
C SER A 69 -10.59 -17.50 10.80
N ASN A 70 -9.49 -16.85 10.39
CA ASN A 70 -8.68 -17.33 9.27
C ASN A 70 -7.16 -17.27 9.56
N HIS A 71 -6.54 -18.44 9.69
CA HIS A 71 -5.10 -18.59 9.99
C HIS A 71 -4.19 -17.87 8.98
N LYS A 72 -4.57 -17.81 7.70
CA LYS A 72 -3.81 -17.11 6.63
C LYS A 72 -3.77 -15.58 6.79
N SER A 73 -4.81 -14.96 7.36
CA SER A 73 -4.82 -13.51 7.56
C SER A 73 -3.93 -13.07 8.72
N LYS A 74 -3.71 -13.95 9.71
CA LYS A 74 -2.82 -13.66 10.85
C LYS A 74 -1.37 -13.53 10.43
N ASP A 75 -0.89 -14.40 9.55
CA ASP A 75 0.50 -14.36 9.05
C ASP A 75 0.77 -13.11 8.20
N LEU A 76 -0.18 -12.72 7.36
CA LEU A 76 -0.05 -11.52 6.53
C LEU A 76 -0.08 -10.24 7.38
N LEU A 77 -0.95 -10.19 8.40
CA LEU A 77 -1.01 -9.06 9.33
C LEU A 77 0.25 -8.97 10.20
N ASN A 78 0.77 -10.09 10.67
CA ASN A 78 2.03 -10.15 11.40
C ASN A 78 3.21 -9.71 10.52
N ALA A 79 3.30 -10.13 9.26
CA ALA A 79 4.32 -9.66 8.33
C ALA A 79 4.25 -8.13 8.12
N THR A 80 3.05 -7.57 8.00
CA THR A 80 2.89 -6.10 7.91
C THR A 80 3.14 -5.37 9.24
N LYS A 81 3.03 -6.05 10.39
CA LYS A 81 3.27 -5.47 11.73
C LYS A 81 4.75 -5.24 11.99
N TYR A 82 5.64 -6.06 11.45
CA TYR A 82 7.10 -5.95 11.64
C TYR A 82 7.82 -5.07 10.62
N MET A 83 7.13 -4.54 9.59
CA MET A 83 7.74 -3.79 8.47
C MET A 83 7.53 -2.26 8.51
N PHE A 84 6.85 -1.72 9.52
CA PHE A 84 6.47 -0.30 9.54
C PHE A 84 6.73 0.35 10.91
N GLY A 85 7.98 0.73 11.16
CA GLY A 85 8.36 1.80 12.10
C GLY A 85 8.23 3.20 11.47
N GLY A 86 8.29 4.28 12.26
CA GLY A 86 7.99 5.66 11.80
C GLY A 86 8.78 6.13 10.58
N ASP A 87 10.10 5.91 10.55
CA ASP A 87 10.94 6.26 9.39
C ASP A 87 10.75 5.29 8.21
N GLU A 88 10.49 4.01 8.49
CA GLU A 88 10.22 2.98 7.47
C GLU A 88 8.89 3.23 6.75
N GLU A 89 7.90 3.77 7.46
CA GLU A 89 6.60 4.11 6.90
C GLU A 89 6.71 5.27 5.91
N LYS A 90 7.45 6.33 6.28
CA LYS A 90 7.74 7.43 5.37
C LYS A 90 8.46 6.96 4.11
N PHE A 91 9.48 6.11 4.26
CA PHE A 91 10.20 5.54 3.13
C PHE A 91 9.29 4.68 2.24
N SER A 92 8.45 3.85 2.84
CA SER A 92 7.50 3.01 2.13
C SER A 92 6.51 3.82 1.31
N ILE A 93 5.99 4.93 1.85
CA ILE A 93 5.07 5.83 1.13
C ILE A 93 5.77 6.46 -0.09
N VAL A 94 6.99 6.99 0.09
CA VAL A 94 7.76 7.60 -1.02
C VAL A 94 8.02 6.56 -2.12
N ARG A 95 8.43 5.35 -1.74
CA ARG A 95 8.65 4.22 -2.64
C ARG A 95 7.37 3.83 -3.38
N THR A 96 6.23 3.74 -2.70
CA THR A 96 4.93 3.44 -3.32
C THR A 96 4.51 4.52 -4.31
N LYS A 97 4.72 5.82 -4.01
CA LYS A 97 4.45 6.92 -4.95
C LYS A 97 5.31 6.79 -6.22
N SER A 98 6.59 6.46 -6.07
CA SER A 98 7.48 6.23 -7.22
C SER A 98 7.03 5.03 -8.06
N ARG A 99 6.64 3.92 -7.42
CA ARG A 99 6.10 2.73 -8.11
C ARG A 99 4.82 3.05 -8.88
N LEU A 100 3.88 3.76 -8.27
CA LEU A 100 2.65 4.20 -8.95
C LEU A 100 2.97 5.05 -10.18
N HIS A 101 3.91 5.99 -10.07
CA HIS A 101 4.33 6.81 -11.19
C HIS A 101 4.91 5.97 -12.33
N GLU A 102 5.76 4.99 -12.02
CA GLU A 102 6.33 4.08 -13.02
C GLU A 102 5.27 3.18 -13.66
N MET A 103 4.32 2.66 -12.88
CA MET A 103 3.20 1.84 -13.36
C MET A 103 2.31 2.57 -14.38
N MET A 104 2.33 3.91 -14.38
CA MET A 104 1.61 4.74 -15.36
C MET A 104 2.38 4.96 -16.67
N GLN A 105 3.67 4.58 -16.73
CA GLN A 105 4.51 4.79 -17.91
C GLN A 105 4.29 3.69 -18.96
N GLU A 106 4.45 4.06 -20.24
CA GLU A 106 4.35 3.12 -21.37
C GLU A 106 5.39 2.00 -21.27
N SER A 107 6.58 2.29 -20.75
CA SER A 107 7.65 1.31 -20.55
C SER A 107 7.22 0.19 -19.60
N TYR A 108 6.51 0.51 -18.53
CA TYR A 108 5.99 -0.48 -17.58
C TYR A 108 4.89 -1.33 -18.23
N TYR A 109 4.01 -0.71 -19.02
CA TYR A 109 2.98 -1.41 -19.77
C TYR A 109 3.59 -2.42 -20.76
N LYS A 110 4.63 -2.03 -21.50
CA LYS A 110 5.37 -2.93 -22.41
C LYS A 110 5.95 -4.13 -21.68
N GLN A 111 6.66 -3.90 -20.56
CA GLN A 111 7.20 -4.98 -19.72
C GLN A 111 6.11 -5.93 -19.21
N SER A 112 4.96 -5.37 -18.82
CA SER A 112 3.82 -6.15 -18.33
C SER A 112 3.22 -7.03 -19.44
N MET A 113 3.11 -6.50 -20.66
CA MET A 113 2.60 -7.23 -21.83
C MET A 113 3.55 -8.35 -22.29
N GLU A 114 4.86 -8.08 -22.31
CA GLU A 114 5.88 -9.09 -22.61
C GLU A 114 5.79 -10.29 -21.67
N ARG A 115 5.53 -10.04 -20.39
CA ARG A 115 5.37 -11.09 -19.37
C ARG A 115 4.15 -11.98 -19.61
N ILE A 116 3.08 -11.42 -20.19
CA ILE A 116 1.85 -12.16 -20.53
C ILE A 116 1.99 -12.89 -21.87
N GLY A 117 3.13 -12.75 -22.56
CA GLY A 117 3.42 -13.40 -23.84
C GLY A 117 2.94 -12.62 -25.05
N PHE A 118 2.50 -11.37 -24.87
CA PHE A 118 2.19 -10.46 -25.96
C PHE A 118 3.46 -9.70 -26.36
N LYS A 119 3.95 -9.90 -27.58
CA LYS A 119 5.03 -9.11 -28.19
C LYS A 119 4.43 -8.17 -29.23
N PHE A 120 4.81 -6.90 -29.17
CA PHE A 120 4.47 -5.89 -30.17
C PHE A 120 5.50 -5.88 -31.31
#